data_AF-A0A7C5Q7H3-F1
#
_entry.id   AF-A0A7C5Q7H3-F1
#
_cell.length_a   1.000
_cell.length_b   1.000
_cell.length_c   1.000
_cell.angle_alpha   90.00
_cell.angle_beta   90.00
_cell.angle_gamma   90.00
#
_symmetry.space_group_name_H-M   'P 1'
#
loop_
_entity.id
_entity.type
_entity.pdbx_description
1 polymer ?
#
loop_
_entity_poly.entity_id
_entity_poly.type
_entity_poly.pdbx_seq_one_letter_code
_entity_poly.pdbx_strand_id
1 'polypeptide(L)' 'NDGSRGIVEVKKAGGVTVAEDPRSAILWAMPENAIKTGYVDYVVPKEELPGLFLKLVSGVRS' A
#
# COMPACT_ATOMS: atom_id res chain seq x y z
N ASN A 1 -2.71 -0.30 -15.62
CA ASN A 1 -1.68 -0.97 -14.80
C ASN A 1 -2.29 -1.11 -13.43
N ASP A 2 -2.44 -2.33 -12.94
CA ASP A 2 -3.26 -2.70 -11.78
C ASP A 2 -2.50 -2.59 -10.44
N GLY A 3 -1.41 -1.83 -10.42
CA GLY A 3 -0.60 -1.57 -9.22
C GLY A 3 0.34 -2.71 -8.82
N SER A 4 0.13 -3.94 -9.33
CA SER A 4 0.89 -5.13 -8.96
C SER A 4 2.40 -4.98 -9.25
N ARG A 5 2.77 -4.55 -10.46
CA ARG A 5 4.17 -4.45 -10.88
C ARG A 5 4.96 -3.43 -10.05
N GLY A 6 4.36 -2.26 -9.81
CA GLY A 6 5.00 -1.20 -9.04
C GLY A 6 5.23 -1.61 -7.58
N ILE A 7 4.27 -2.30 -6.97
CA ILE A 7 4.40 -2.83 -5.59
C ILE A 7 5.58 -3.80 -5.49
N VAL A 8 5.69 -4.73 -6.44
CA VAL A 8 6.80 -5.69 -6.48
C VAL A 8 8.15 -4.97 -6.62
N GLU A 9 8.24 -3.99 -7.53
CA GLU A 9 9.48 -3.24 -7.78
C GLU A 9 9.90 -2.44 -6.54
N VAL A 10 8.98 -1.71 -5.90
CA VAL A 10 9.25 -0.95 -4.66
C VAL A 10 9.72 -1.87 -3.55
N LYS A 11 9.04 -3.00 -3.33
CA LYS A 11 9.39 -3.92 -2.25
C LYS A 11 10.75 -4.57 -2.46
N LYS A 12 11.07 -4.96 -3.69
CA LYS A 12 12.39 -5.51 -4.05
C LYS A 12 13.53 -4.50 -3.86
N ALA A 13 13.25 -3.21 -3.96
CA ALA A 13 14.22 -2.14 -3.67
C ALA A 13 14.33 -1.81 -2.16
N GLY A 14 13.63 -2.53 -1.28
CA GLY A 14 13.62 -2.27 0.17
C GLY A 14 12.67 -1.15 0.60
N GLY A 15 11.81 -0.66 -0.29
CA GLY A 15 10.79 0.32 0.03
C GLY A 15 9.63 -0.27 0.83
N VAL A 16 8.86 0.63 1.45
CA VAL A 16 7.59 0.30 2.11
C VAL A 16 6.46 0.36 1.08
N THR A 17 5.59 -0.65 1.11
CA THR A 17 4.45 -0.74 0.19
C THR A 17 3.12 -0.65 0.94
N VAL A 18 2.20 0.14 0.39
CA VAL A 18 0.89 0.39 1.00
C VAL A 18 -0.18 0.17 -0.07
N ALA A 19 -1.25 -0.56 0.29
CA ALA A 19 -2.46 -0.67 -0.52
C ALA A 19 -3.66 -0.12 0.27
N GLU A 20 -4.61 0.49 -0.45
CA GLU A 20 -5.92 0.83 0.12
C GLU A 20 -6.71 -0.45 0.40
N ASP A 21 -7.52 -0.48 1.44
CA ASP A 21 -8.48 -1.55 1.66
C ASP A 21 -9.47 -1.62 0.48
N PRO A 22 -9.61 -2.76 -0.21
CA PRO A 22 -10.56 -2.91 -1.31
C PRO A 22 -12.00 -2.54 -0.95
N ARG A 23 -12.37 -2.61 0.34
CA ARG A 23 -13.71 -2.27 0.84
C ARG A 23 -13.97 -0.76 0.89
N SER A 24 -12.94 0.08 1.00
CA SER A 24 -13.07 1.55 0.90
C SER A 24 -12.83 2.08 -0.51
N ALA A 25 -12.23 1.25 -1.37
CA ALA A 25 -11.79 1.64 -2.69
C ALA A 25 -12.95 1.82 -3.69
N ILE A 26 -12.95 2.94 -4.40
CA ILE A 26 -13.85 3.17 -5.54
C ILE A 26 -13.56 2.15 -6.67
N LEU A 27 -12.28 1.79 -6.84
CA LEU A 27 -11.82 0.77 -7.78
C LEU A 27 -11.07 -0.33 -7.02
N TRP A 28 -11.82 -1.29 -6.49
CA TRP A 28 -11.33 -2.41 -5.67
C TRP A 28 -10.31 -3.32 -6.39
N ALA A 29 -10.37 -3.43 -7.71
CA ALA A 29 -9.53 -4.34 -8.49
C ALA A 29 -8.03 -4.03 -8.38
N MET A 30 -7.66 -2.74 -8.34
CA MET A 30 -6.24 -2.34 -8.26
C MET A 30 -5.62 -2.68 -6.89
N PRO A 31 -6.21 -2.30 -5.74
CA PRO A 31 -5.69 -2.72 -4.45
C PRO A 31 -5.68 -4.24 -4.26
N GLU A 32 -6.71 -4.96 -4.73
CA GLU A 32 -6.69 -6.43 -4.69
C GLU A 32 -5.52 -7.04 -5.45
N ASN A 33 -5.25 -6.56 -6.66
CA ASN A 33 -4.15 -7.09 -7.47
C ASN A 33 -2.79 -6.78 -6.84
N ALA A 34 -2.63 -5.60 -6.23
CA ALA A 34 -1.46 -5.28 -5.42
C ALA A 34 -1.30 -6.24 -4.23
N ILE A 35 -2.37 -6.49 -3.46
CA ILE A 35 -2.36 -7.37 -2.28
C ILE A 35 -2.01 -8.81 -2.67
N LYS A 36 -2.59 -9.33 -3.76
CA LYS A 36 -2.34 -10.70 -4.27
C LYS A 36 -0.87 -10.95 -4.63
N THR A 37 -0.04 -9.91 -4.79
CA THR A 37 1.40 -10.08 -5.02
C THR A 37 2.16 -10.58 -3.79
N GLY A 38 1.59 -10.45 -2.58
CA GLY A 38 2.26 -10.78 -1.32
C GLY A 38 3.35 -9.78 -0.91
N TYR A 39 3.51 -8.66 -1.65
CA TYR A 39 4.53 -7.65 -1.40
C TYR A 39 3.98 -6.35 -0.82
N VAL A 40 2.79 -6.36 -0.22
CA VAL A 40 2.18 -5.21 0.47
C VAL A 40 2.46 -5.28 1.96
N ASP A 41 3.02 -4.22 2.54
CA ASP A 41 3.30 -4.14 3.99
C ASP A 41 2.07 -3.70 4.79
N TYR A 42 1.29 -2.77 4.24
CA TYR A 42 0.12 -2.19 4.92
C TYR A 42 -1.10 -2.21 4.02
N VAL A 43 -2.23 -2.66 4.57
CA VAL A 43 -3.56 -2.53 3.98
C VAL A 43 -4.43 -1.72 4.92
N VAL A 44 -4.84 -0.52 4.52
CA VAL A 44 -5.60 0.40 5.38
C VAL A 44 -6.73 1.09 4.60
N PRO A 45 -7.83 1.47 5.27
CA PRO A 45 -8.89 2.29 4.66
C PRO A 45 -8.34 3.62 4.12
N LYS A 46 -9.03 4.18 3.12
CA LYS A 46 -8.66 5.45 2.49
C LYS A 46 -8.43 6.58 3.49
N GLU A 47 -9.25 6.63 4.53
CA GLU A 47 -9.26 7.67 5.56
C GLU A 47 -8.02 7.61 6.45
N GLU A 48 -7.37 6.44 6.54
CA GLU A 48 -6.18 6.22 7.37
C GLU A 48 -4.86 6.46 6.60
N LEU A 49 -4.89 6.45 5.26
CA LEU A 49 -3.72 6.67 4.42
C LEU A 49 -2.92 7.95 4.78
N PRO A 50 -3.55 9.13 5.01
CA PRO A 50 -2.79 10.33 5.36
C PRO A 50 -2.00 10.17 6.66
N GLY A 51 -2.62 9.58 7.69
CA GLY A 51 -1.99 9.35 8.98
C GLY A 51 -0.85 8.33 8.88
N LEU A 52 -1.04 7.27 8.11
CA LEU A 52 0.01 6.28 7.84
C LEU A 52 1.19 6.91 7.11
N PHE A 53 0.97 7.70 6.06
CA PHE A 53 2.05 8.35 5.32
C PHE A 53 2.87 9.29 6.21
N LEU A 54 2.22 10.10 7.06
CA LEU A 54 2.93 10.95 8.02
C LEU A 54 3.81 10.14 8.97
N LYS A 55 3.35 9.00 9.47
CA LYS A 55 4.16 8.10 10.31
C LYS A 55 5.36 7.53 9.54
N LEU A 56 5.14 7.08 8.31
CA LEU A 56 6.20 6.48 7.49
C LEU A 56 7.30 7.48 7.11
N VAL A 57 6.94 8.73 6.80
CA VAL A 57 7.92 9.75 6.36
C VAL A 57 8.59 10.50 7.50
N SER A 58 7.92 10.61 8.66
CA SER A 58 8.48 11.32 9.83
C SER A 58 9.62 10.57 10.52
N GLY A 59 9.94 9.34 10.10
CA GLY A 59 11.05 8.56 10.64
C GLY A 59 10.84 8.11 12.10
N VAL A 60 9.63 8.28 12.65
CA VAL A 60 9.27 7.79 13.99
C VAL A 60 9.11 6.28 13.90
N ARG A 61 10.24 5.59 13.99
CA ARG A 61 10.29 4.15 14.23
C ARG A 61 9.84 3.93 15.67
N SER A 62 8.62 3.43 15.86
CA SER A 62 8.17 2.89 17.14
C SER A 62 8.87 1.57 17.43
#